data_AF-A0A370D6P1-F1
#
_entry.id   AF-A0A370D6P1-F1
#
_cell.length_a   1.000
_cell.length_b   1.000
_cell.length_c   1.000
_cell.angle_alpha   90.00
_cell.angle_beta   90.00
_cell.angle_gamma   90.00
#
_symmetry.space_group_name_H-M   'P 1'
#
loop_
_entity.id
_entity.type
_entity.pdbx_description
1 polymer ?
#
loop_
_entity_poly.entity_id
_entity_poly.type
_entity_poly.pdbx_seq_one_letter_code
_entity_poly.pdbx_strand_id
1 'polypeptide(L)'
;MNPFTKHTKQQGVSYLLHLGFATGIAWRLLSSVIAFALHAVFPFIDIDKSLDLDATIDYLQERNHWIESRPLNRVETESNTAGHWFKKGVWFVLFS
;
A
#
# COMPACT_ATOMS: atom_id res chain seq x y z
N MET A 1 -21.05 4.72 -0.50
CA MET A 1 -19.73 4.05 -0.32
C MET A 1 -18.70 5.09 0.05
N ASN A 2 -17.82 4.80 1.01
CA ASN A 2 -16.79 5.73 1.49
C ASN A 2 -15.59 5.77 0.49
N PRO A 3 -15.14 6.94 0.01
CA PRO A 3 -13.98 7.04 -0.89
C PRO A 3 -12.68 6.45 -0.31
N PHE A 4 -12.50 6.52 1.02
CA PHE A 4 -11.31 5.97 1.71
C PHE A 4 -11.21 4.44 1.64
N THR A 5 -12.32 3.75 1.38
CA THR A 5 -12.36 2.29 1.23
C THR A 5 -12.43 1.82 -0.22
N LYS A 6 -12.72 2.70 -1.18
CA LYS A 6 -12.82 2.35 -2.60
C LYS A 6 -11.43 2.10 -3.21
N HIS A 7 -10.48 3.01 -3.00
CA HIS A 7 -9.12 2.91 -3.54
C HIS A 7 -8.37 1.70 -2.99
N THR A 8 -8.47 1.48 -1.68
CA THR A 8 -7.86 0.32 -0.98
C THR A 8 -8.46 -1.01 -1.45
N LYS A 9 -9.79 -1.06 -1.64
CA LYS A 9 -10.49 -2.24 -2.19
C LYS A 9 -10.10 -2.51 -3.64
N GLN A 10 -9.93 -1.48 -4.47
CA GLN A 10 -9.46 -1.61 -5.85
C GLN A 10 -8.03 -2.15 -5.95
N GLN A 11 -7.23 -2.01 -4.90
CA GLN A 11 -5.85 -2.50 -4.84
C GLN A 11 -5.71 -3.79 -4.02
N GLY A 12 -6.82 -4.35 -3.52
CA GLY A 12 -6.80 -5.60 -2.74
C GLY A 12 -6.02 -5.51 -1.42
N VAL A 13 -5.88 -4.31 -0.84
CA VAL A 13 -5.10 -4.06 0.39
C VAL A 13 -5.97 -3.52 1.52
N SER A 14 -5.61 -3.86 2.76
CA SER A 14 -6.25 -3.28 3.94
C SER A 14 -5.84 -1.80 4.12
N TYR A 15 -6.66 -1.03 4.83
CA TYR A 15 -6.39 0.40 5.04
C TYR A 15 -5.04 0.66 5.74
N LEU A 16 -4.70 -0.13 6.76
CA LEU A 16 -3.42 0.00 7.46
C LEU A 16 -2.24 -0.34 6.56
N LEU A 17 -2.39 -1.34 5.68
CA LEU A 17 -1.37 -1.71 4.71
C LEU A 17 -1.17 -0.60 3.66
N HIS A 18 -2.27 0.01 3.21
CA HIS A 18 -2.22 1.14 2.27
C HIS A 18 -1.61 2.39 2.90
N LEU A 19 -1.91 2.66 4.17
CA LEU A 19 -1.28 3.72 4.93
C LEU A 19 0.24 3.50 5.04
N GLY A 20 0.67 2.31 5.44
CA GLY A 20 2.10 1.97 5.50
C GLY A 20 2.82 2.09 4.16
N PHE A 21 2.16 1.66 3.08
CA PHE A 21 2.65 1.84 1.71
C PHE A 21 2.86 3.32 1.35
N ALA A 22 1.83 4.15 1.54
CA ALA A 22 1.89 5.58 1.21
C ALA A 22 2.89 6.34 2.10
N THR A 23 2.90 6.06 3.40
CA THR A 23 3.87 6.64 4.34
C THR A 23 5.31 6.25 3.98
N GLY A 24 5.54 5.00 3.55
CA GLY A 24 6.86 4.55 3.11
C GLY A 24 7.35 5.26 1.84
N ILE A 25 6.45 5.59 0.90
CA ILE A 25 6.78 6.41 -0.27
C ILE A 25 7.07 7.85 0.13
N ALA A 26 6.19 8.45 0.94
CA ALA A 26 6.32 9.82 1.39
C ALA A 26 7.63 10.04 2.17
N TRP A 27 7.99 9.11 3.05
CA TRP A 27 9.24 9.16 3.81
C TRP A 27 10.47 9.13 2.89
N ARG A 28 10.52 8.18 1.94
CA ARG A 28 11.63 8.08 0.99
C ARG A 28 11.82 9.37 0.18
N LEU A 29 10.74 9.91 -0.37
CA LEU A 29 10.77 11.15 -1.14
C LEU A 29 11.23 12.33 -0.28
N LEU A 30 10.68 12.48 0.92
CA LEU A 30 11.04 13.56 1.83
C LEU A 30 12.52 13.49 2.23
N SER A 31 13.03 12.31 2.59
CA SER A 31 14.45 12.14 2.93
C SER A 31 15.36 12.51 1.77
N SER A 32 15.00 12.13 0.54
CA SER A 32 15.80 12.42 -0.66
C SER A 32 15.78 13.92 -0.96
N VAL A 33 14.61 14.57 -0.88
CA VAL A 33 14.49 16.04 -1.00
C VAL A 33 15.35 16.76 0.02
N ILE A 34 15.34 16.33 1.28
CA ILE A 34 16.17 16.91 2.33
C ILE A 34 17.66 16.73 2.00
N ALA A 35 18.07 15.55 1.57
CA ALA A 35 19.47 15.28 1.18
C ALA A 35 19.92 16.20 0.02
N PHE A 36 19.12 16.32 -1.04
CA PHE A 36 19.41 17.22 -2.15
C PHE A 36 19.43 18.69 -1.72
N ALA A 37 18.50 19.13 -0.87
CA ALA A 37 18.49 20.50 -0.37
C ALA A 37 19.71 20.82 0.50
N LEU A 38 20.10 19.90 1.38
CA LEU A 38 21.31 20.04 2.20
C LEU A 38 22.57 20.09 1.34
N HIS A 39 22.71 19.19 0.35
CA HIS A 39 23.84 19.23 -0.59
C HIS A 39 23.85 20.52 -1.41
N ALA A 40 22.70 21.02 -1.86
CA ALA A 40 22.61 22.26 -2.63
C ALA A 40 23.03 23.50 -1.83
N VAL A 41 22.69 23.57 -0.53
CA VAL A 41 23.11 24.66 0.36
C VAL A 41 24.55 24.47 0.83
N PHE A 42 24.96 23.22 1.07
CA PHE A 42 26.25 22.82 1.61
C PHE A 42 26.89 21.75 0.70
N PRO A 43 27.57 22.14 -0.39
CA PRO A 43 28.07 21.22 -1.42
C PRO A 43 29.16 20.24 -0.95
N PHE A 44 29.66 20.41 0.28
CA PHE A 44 30.58 19.47 0.93
C PHE A 44 29.86 18.34 1.69
N ILE A 45 28.53 18.40 1.83
CA ILE A 45 27.73 17.30 2.36
C ILE A 45 27.40 16.37 1.19
N ASP A 46 28.04 15.22 1.12
CA ASP A 46 27.71 14.22 0.11
C ASP A 46 26.31 13.65 0.30
N ILE A 47 25.65 13.32 -0.81
CA ILE A 47 24.37 12.62 -0.80
C ILE A 47 24.65 11.13 -0.58
N ASP A 48 24.03 10.54 0.44
CA ASP A 48 24.08 9.10 0.64
C ASP A 48 23.48 8.38 -0.58
N LYS A 49 24.17 7.37 -1.10
CA LYS A 49 23.72 6.61 -2.29
C LYS A 49 22.31 6.03 -2.15
N SER A 50 21.87 5.73 -0.93
CA SER A 50 20.52 5.23 -0.71
C SER A 50 19.43 6.30 -0.88
N LEU A 51 19.80 7.58 -0.89
CA LEU A 51 18.92 8.76 -1.01
C LEU A 51 19.15 9.54 -2.31
N ASP A 52 20.03 9.05 -3.18
CA ASP A 52 20.18 9.65 -4.50
C ASP A 52 18.94 9.40 -5.37
N LEU A 53 18.92 10.02 -6.54
CA LEU A 53 17.76 9.99 -7.42
C LEU A 53 17.51 8.57 -7.96
N ASP A 54 18.56 7.85 -8.31
CA ASP A 54 18.47 6.51 -8.90
C ASP A 54 17.91 5.52 -7.88
N ALA A 55 18.46 5.49 -6.66
CA ALA A 55 17.98 4.65 -5.57
C ALA A 55 16.54 5.01 -5.14
N THR A 56 16.16 6.28 -5.27
CA THR A 56 14.77 6.72 -5.04
C THR A 56 13.84 6.17 -6.11
N ILE A 57 14.22 6.25 -7.38
CA ILE A 57 13.44 5.72 -8.51
C ILE A 57 13.26 4.21 -8.38
N ASP A 58 14.35 3.48 -8.14
CA ASP A 58 14.33 2.02 -7.97
C ASP A 58 13.37 1.61 -6.84
N TYR A 59 13.41 2.32 -5.71
CA TYR A 59 12.49 2.08 -4.61
C TYR A 59 11.03 2.33 -5.00
N LEU A 60 10.73 3.39 -5.73
CA LEU A 60 9.36 3.69 -6.18
C LEU A 60 8.85 2.63 -7.16
N GLN A 61 9.70 2.17 -8.07
CA GLN A 61 9.39 1.09 -9.01
C GLN A 61 9.12 -0.23 -8.27
N GLU A 62 9.96 -0.59 -7.30
CA GLU A 62 9.74 -1.77 -6.45
C GLU A 62 8.39 -1.70 -5.73
N ARG A 63 8.06 -0.55 -5.15
CA ARG A 63 6.78 -0.33 -4.48
C ARG A 63 5.59 -0.44 -5.45
N ASN A 64 5.69 0.13 -6.64
CA ASN A 64 4.66 0.02 -7.67
C ASN A 64 4.45 -1.45 -8.09
N HIS A 65 5.52 -2.19 -8.35
CA HIS A 65 5.41 -3.62 -8.67
C HIS A 65 4.81 -4.43 -7.53
N TRP A 66 5.18 -4.12 -6.29
CA TRP A 66 4.62 -4.79 -5.13
C TRP A 66 3.11 -4.61 -5.02
N ILE A 67 2.58 -3.40 -5.27
CA ILE A 67 1.13 -3.16 -5.17
C ILE A 67 0.37 -3.75 -6.36
N GLU A 68 0.97 -3.76 -7.55
CA GLU A 68 0.39 -4.37 -8.77
C GLU A 68 0.36 -5.90 -8.69
N SER A 69 1.36 -6.52 -8.05
CA SER A 69 1.45 -7.98 -7.88
C SER A 69 0.43 -8.55 -6.88
N ARG A 70 -0.30 -7.70 -6.14
CA ARG A 70 -1.29 -8.14 -5.15
C ARG A 70 -2.54 -8.70 -5.86
N PRO A 71 -2.93 -9.96 -5.62
CA PRO A 71 -4.09 -10.54 -6.26
C PRO A 71 -5.38 -9.87 -5.75
N LEU A 72 -6.14 -9.27 -6.66
CA LEU A 72 -7.49 -8.71 -6.42
C LEU A 72 -8.47 -9.75 -5.83
N ASN A 73 -8.20 -11.04 -6.03
CA ASN A 73 -9.14 -12.14 -5.79
C ASN A 73 -9.20 -12.64 -4.34
N ARG A 74 -8.22 -12.35 -3.46
CA ARG A 74 -8.23 -12.94 -2.10
C ARG A 74 -9.37 -12.36 -1.23
N VAL A 75 -9.70 -11.09 -1.39
CA VAL A 75 -10.70 -10.40 -0.56
C VAL A 75 -12.14 -10.72 -0.98
N GLU A 76 -12.42 -10.88 -2.28
CA GLU A 76 -13.76 -11.28 -2.74
C GLU A 76 -14.12 -12.70 -2.30
N THR A 77 -13.15 -13.62 -2.35
CA THR A 77 -13.39 -15.04 -2.07
C THR A 77 -13.73 -15.28 -0.60
N GLU A 78 -13.09 -14.57 0.34
CA GLU A 78 -13.41 -14.65 1.79
C GLU A 78 -14.78 -14.04 2.13
N SER A 79 -15.17 -12.93 1.50
CA SER A 79 -16.50 -12.33 1.73
C SER A 79 -17.65 -13.21 1.22
N ASN A 80 -17.46 -13.88 0.08
CA ASN A 80 -18.48 -14.76 -0.52
C ASN A 80 -18.61 -16.08 0.25
N THR A 81 -17.51 -16.64 0.76
CA THR A 81 -17.56 -17.85 1.59
C THR A 81 -18.17 -17.56 2.96
N ALA A 82 -17.80 -16.48 3.63
CA ALA A 82 -18.41 -16.08 4.91
C ALA A 82 -19.92 -15.81 4.78
N GLY A 83 -20.33 -15.11 3.72
CA GLY A 83 -21.75 -14.87 3.43
C GLY A 83 -22.53 -16.15 3.11
N HIS A 84 -21.91 -17.12 2.44
CA HIS A 84 -22.52 -18.42 2.16
C HIS A 84 -22.73 -19.26 3.42
N TRP A 85 -21.75 -19.32 4.33
CA TRP A 85 -21.89 -20.03 5.61
C TRP A 85 -22.90 -19.36 6.55
N PHE A 86 -22.93 -18.02 6.59
CA PHE A 86 -23.92 -17.29 7.38
C PHE A 86 -25.35 -17.55 6.90
N LYS A 87 -25.58 -17.53 5.58
CA LYS A 87 -26.90 -17.88 5.00
C LYS A 87 -27.32 -19.32 5.33
N LYS A 88 -26.39 -20.28 5.26
CA LYS A 88 -26.68 -21.67 5.64
C LYS A 88 -27.01 -21.82 7.13
N GLY A 89 -26.29 -21.12 8.01
CA GLY A 89 -26.57 -21.13 9.45
C GLY A 89 -27.93 -20.52 9.81
N VAL A 90 -28.28 -19.39 9.19
CA VAL A 90 -29.59 -18.74 9.39
C VAL A 90 -30.74 -19.62 8.87
N TRP A 91 -30.55 -20.29 7.73
CA TRP A 91 -31.56 -21.20 7.18
C TRP A 91 -31.80 -22.42 8.09
N PHE A 92 -30.75 -22.93 8.72
CA PHE A 92 -30.85 -24.05 9.65
C PHE A 92 -31.61 -23.70 10.94
N VAL A 93 -31.45 -22.48 11.45
CA VAL A 93 -32.11 -21.99 12.67
C VAL A 93 -33.59 -21.64 12.44
N LEU A 94 -33.95 -21.19 11.24
CA LEU A 94 -35.33 -20.79 10.93
C LEU A 94 -36.24 -21.95 10.53
N PHE A 95 -35.68 -23.13 10.21
CA PHE A 95 -36.41 -24.28 9.69
C PHE A 95 -36.13 -25.60 10.45
N SER A 96 -35.53 -25.53 11.65
CA SER A 96 -35.48 -26.64 12.62
C SER A 96 -36.44 -26.36 13.78
#